data_AF-A0A2R6EL14-F1
#
_entry.id   AF-A0A2R6EL14-F1
#
_cell.length_a   1.000
_cell.length_b   1.000
_cell.length_c   1.000
_cell.angle_alpha   90.00
_cell.angle_beta   90.00
_cell.angle_gamma   90.00
#
_symmetry.space_group_name_H-M   'P 1'
#
loop_
_entity.id
_entity.type
_entity.pdbx_description
1 polymer ?
#
loop_
_entity_poly.entity_id
_entity_poly.type
_entity_poly.pdbx_seq_one_letter_code
_entity_poly.pdbx_strand_id
1 'polypeptide(L)'
;MRLTPERVVAEYEWVRDRSDAVVPLINEVRSDLGEVFDTEVDGVTEPEYRREVEAVFADGDLAVNVAALVALLRDLDVEGDYPGFVVDELLGRELAGTIAGNQPLGVLGEATFHYADVHVHHADALGGPEPPAGADDLDAALAAGFQTRLPGWDWRETESPFAVER
;
A
#
# COMPACT_ATOMS: atom_id res chain seq x y z
N MET A 1 -16.48 -12.31 -5.36
CA MET A 1 -16.46 -11.72 -3.99
C MET A 1 -17.84 -11.23 -3.56
N ARG A 2 -18.20 -11.36 -2.28
CA ARG A 2 -19.38 -10.72 -1.64
C ARG A 2 -18.90 -9.95 -0.41
N LEU A 3 -19.06 -8.63 -0.39
CA LEU A 3 -18.70 -7.80 0.77
C LEU A 3 -19.84 -7.78 1.79
N THR A 4 -19.50 -8.14 3.02
CA THR A 4 -20.31 -8.04 4.22
C THR A 4 -19.44 -7.47 5.34
N PRO A 5 -20.02 -7.00 6.46
CA PRO A 5 -19.22 -6.55 7.61
C PRO A 5 -18.21 -7.61 8.08
N GLU A 6 -18.60 -8.88 8.11
CA GLU A 6 -17.72 -9.99 8.50
C GLU A 6 -16.55 -10.17 7.51
N ARG A 7 -16.80 -9.95 6.22
CA ARG A 7 -15.75 -9.97 5.19
C ARG A 7 -14.77 -8.81 5.42
N VAL A 8 -15.25 -7.60 5.72
CA VAL A 8 -14.38 -6.45 6.00
C VAL A 8 -13.49 -6.71 7.21
N VAL A 9 -14.01 -7.33 8.27
CA VAL A 9 -13.19 -7.74 9.44
C VAL A 9 -12.12 -8.76 9.05
N ALA A 10 -12.46 -9.75 8.22
CA ALA A 10 -11.49 -10.73 7.76
C ALA A 10 -10.36 -10.10 6.92
N GLU A 11 -10.67 -9.14 6.05
CA GLU A 11 -9.64 -8.43 5.28
C GLU A 11 -8.82 -7.48 6.17
N TYR A 12 -9.43 -6.82 7.17
CA TYR A 12 -8.71 -6.06 8.19
C TYR A 12 -7.66 -6.91 8.90
N GLU A 13 -8.06 -8.08 9.41
CA GLU A 13 -7.15 -8.99 10.13
C GLU A 13 -6.03 -9.46 9.20
N TRP A 14 -6.36 -9.79 7.95
CA TRP A 14 -5.37 -10.22 6.95
C TRP A 14 -4.34 -9.12 6.65
N VAL A 15 -4.79 -7.88 6.40
CA VAL A 15 -3.88 -6.74 6.15
C VAL A 15 -3.03 -6.45 7.39
N ARG A 16 -3.62 -6.45 8.59
CA ARG A 16 -2.91 -6.19 9.85
C ARG A 16 -1.82 -7.23 10.13
N ASP A 17 -2.10 -8.49 9.85
CA ASP A 17 -1.20 -9.61 10.13
C ASP A 17 -0.13 -9.78 9.01
N ARG A 18 -0.23 -9.03 7.91
CA ARG A 18 0.77 -8.98 6.83
C ARG A 18 1.97 -8.07 7.12
N SER A 19 2.15 -7.67 8.38
CA SER A 19 3.24 -6.78 8.82
C SER A 19 4.62 -7.27 8.40
N ASP A 20 4.84 -8.58 8.42
CA ASP A 20 6.17 -9.18 8.20
C ASP A 20 6.61 -9.06 6.73
N ALA A 21 5.66 -8.87 5.81
CA ALA A 21 5.94 -8.61 4.40
C ALA A 21 5.91 -7.10 4.10
N VAL A 22 4.91 -6.38 4.61
CA VAL A 22 4.68 -4.97 4.23
C VAL A 22 5.66 -4.01 4.91
N VAL A 23 6.03 -4.24 6.18
CA VAL A 23 6.91 -3.31 6.91
C VAL A 23 8.33 -3.26 6.31
N PRO A 24 8.97 -4.38 5.94
CA PRO A 24 10.22 -4.34 5.19
C PRO A 24 10.10 -3.54 3.88
N LEU A 25 9.05 -3.78 3.08
CA LEU A 25 8.83 -3.06 1.82
C LEU A 25 8.61 -1.56 2.03
N ILE A 26 7.86 -1.15 3.06
CA ILE A 26 7.71 0.27 3.42
C ILE A 26 9.08 0.89 3.69
N ASN A 27 9.94 0.22 4.45
CA ASN A 27 11.24 0.74 4.84
C ASN A 27 12.24 0.78 3.67
N GLU A 28 12.16 -0.18 2.75
CA GLU A 28 12.91 -0.16 1.49
C GLU A 28 12.48 1.04 0.63
N VAL A 29 11.18 1.18 0.37
CA VAL A 29 10.62 2.33 -0.38
C VAL A 29 11.02 3.67 0.27
N ARG A 30 10.95 3.78 1.60
CA ARG A 30 11.36 5.01 2.31
C ARG A 30 12.86 5.30 2.17
N SER A 31 13.70 4.27 2.29
CA SER A 31 15.14 4.39 2.12
C SER A 31 15.48 4.88 0.70
N ASP A 32 14.91 4.24 -0.31
CA ASP A 32 15.26 4.53 -1.69
C ASP A 32 14.71 5.90 -2.14
N LEU A 33 13.48 6.25 -1.73
CA LEU A 33 12.94 7.59 -1.97
C LEU A 33 13.74 8.66 -1.22
N GLY A 34 14.22 8.37 0.00
CA GLY A 34 15.11 9.25 0.76
C GLY A 34 16.39 9.56 -0.01
N GLU A 35 17.03 8.53 -0.59
CA GLU A 35 18.22 8.71 -1.45
C GLU A 35 17.89 9.54 -2.70
N VAL A 36 16.80 9.22 -3.40
CA VAL A 36 16.40 9.92 -4.64
C VAL A 36 16.09 11.41 -4.39
N PHE A 37 15.48 11.74 -3.26
CA PHE A 37 15.10 13.11 -2.91
C PHE A 37 16.12 13.84 -2.02
N ASP A 38 17.27 13.23 -1.73
CA ASP A 38 18.32 13.78 -0.86
C ASP A 38 17.74 14.22 0.51
N THR A 39 16.97 13.33 1.14
CA THR A 39 16.31 13.55 2.42
C THR A 39 16.36 12.30 3.29
N GLU A 40 16.23 12.47 4.60
CA GLU A 40 15.99 11.36 5.52
C GLU A 40 14.48 11.12 5.65
N VAL A 41 14.08 9.85 5.68
CA VAL A 41 12.71 9.43 5.95
C VAL A 41 12.75 8.38 7.04
N ASP A 42 12.05 8.63 8.15
CA ASP A 42 12.09 7.74 9.30
C ASP A 42 11.57 6.34 8.97
N GLY A 43 12.18 5.31 9.58
CA GLY A 43 11.68 3.93 9.46
C GLY A 43 10.35 3.72 10.19
N VAL A 44 9.66 2.64 9.81
CA VAL A 44 8.39 2.20 10.37
C VAL A 44 8.58 0.88 11.11
N THR A 45 7.95 0.77 12.28
CA THR A 45 7.88 -0.45 13.07
C THR A 45 6.56 -1.19 12.86
N GLU A 46 6.52 -2.51 13.12
CA GLU A 46 5.27 -3.28 13.04
C GLU A 46 4.12 -2.72 13.90
N PRO A 47 4.35 -2.26 15.15
CA PRO A 47 3.28 -1.66 15.94
C PRO A 47 2.72 -0.37 15.32
N GLU A 48 3.54 0.44 14.64
CA GLU A 48 3.07 1.64 13.93
C GLU A 48 2.22 1.27 12.73
N TYR A 49 2.69 0.31 11.92
CA TYR A 49 1.90 -0.24 10.81
C TYR A 49 0.55 -0.76 11.28
N ARG A 50 0.52 -1.63 12.30
CA ARG A 50 -0.75 -2.23 12.80
C ARG A 50 -1.73 -1.18 13.33
N ARG A 51 -1.24 -0.13 14.00
CA ARG A 51 -2.08 0.99 14.45
C ARG A 51 -2.66 1.77 13.27
N GLU A 52 -1.88 1.97 12.21
CA GLU A 52 -2.37 2.69 11.04
C GLU A 52 -3.37 1.86 10.24
N VAL A 53 -3.20 0.54 10.15
CA VAL A 53 -4.21 -0.38 9.62
C VAL A 53 -5.51 -0.26 10.40
N GLU A 54 -5.45 -0.25 11.74
CA GLU A 54 -6.64 -0.02 12.59
C GLU A 54 -7.31 1.32 12.28
N ALA A 55 -6.54 2.39 12.10
CA ALA A 55 -7.08 3.71 11.75
C ALA A 55 -7.77 3.73 10.37
N VAL A 56 -7.22 3.05 9.37
CA VAL A 56 -7.84 2.92 8.03
C VAL A 56 -9.15 2.15 8.11
N PHE A 57 -9.18 1.03 8.84
CA PHE A 57 -10.37 0.18 8.93
C PHE A 57 -11.43 0.67 9.95
N ALA A 58 -11.09 1.66 10.78
CA ALA A 58 -12.05 2.32 11.67
C ALA A 58 -13.02 3.27 10.91
N ASP A 59 -12.64 3.76 9.73
CA ASP A 59 -13.53 4.47 8.82
C ASP A 59 -14.26 3.45 7.93
N GLY A 60 -15.55 3.23 8.19
CA GLY A 60 -16.32 2.17 7.54
C GLY A 60 -16.47 2.33 6.02
N ASP A 61 -16.57 3.57 5.52
CA ASP A 61 -16.68 3.84 4.09
C ASP A 61 -15.33 3.62 3.39
N LEU A 62 -14.22 3.95 4.05
CA LEU A 62 -12.89 3.62 3.56
C LEU A 62 -12.62 2.10 3.62
N ALA A 63 -12.94 1.48 4.75
CA ALA A 63 -12.68 0.08 5.05
C ALA A 63 -13.29 -0.87 4.01
N VAL A 64 -14.54 -0.61 3.59
CA VAL A 64 -15.21 -1.46 2.61
C VAL A 64 -14.53 -1.40 1.23
N ASN A 65 -13.98 -0.25 0.83
CA ASN A 65 -13.27 -0.09 -0.43
C ASN A 65 -11.88 -0.74 -0.38
N VAL A 66 -11.13 -0.52 0.70
CA VAL A 66 -9.82 -1.18 0.92
C VAL A 66 -9.99 -2.69 0.94
N ALA A 67 -10.98 -3.22 1.67
CA ALA A 67 -11.26 -4.65 1.70
C ALA A 67 -11.62 -5.23 0.32
N ALA A 68 -12.35 -4.46 -0.51
CA ALA A 68 -12.69 -4.87 -1.86
C ALA A 68 -11.44 -5.04 -2.73
N LEU A 69 -10.60 -4.00 -2.76
CA LEU A 69 -9.41 -3.94 -3.61
C LEU A 69 -8.40 -5.01 -3.20
N VAL A 70 -8.16 -5.17 -1.89
CA VAL A 70 -7.29 -6.24 -1.34
C VAL A 70 -7.79 -7.61 -1.78
N ALA A 71 -9.07 -7.92 -1.57
CA ALA A 71 -9.61 -9.23 -1.92
C ALA A 71 -9.63 -9.47 -3.44
N LEU A 72 -9.85 -8.43 -4.26
CA LEU A 72 -9.77 -8.55 -5.72
C LEU A 72 -8.36 -8.88 -6.19
N LEU A 73 -7.34 -8.15 -5.72
CA LEU A 73 -5.94 -8.39 -6.07
C LEU A 73 -5.48 -9.80 -5.68
N ARG A 74 -5.89 -10.28 -4.49
CA ARG A 74 -5.57 -11.63 -4.01
C ARG A 74 -6.16 -12.75 -4.88
N ASP A 75 -7.33 -12.51 -5.47
CA ASP A 75 -8.05 -13.49 -6.27
C ASP A 75 -7.73 -13.35 -7.78
N LEU A 76 -7.00 -12.30 -8.18
CA LEU A 76 -6.71 -12.01 -9.58
C LEU A 76 -5.54 -12.86 -10.06
N ASP A 77 -5.81 -13.69 -11.06
CA ASP A 77 -4.85 -14.61 -11.62
C ASP A 77 -4.98 -14.60 -13.14
N VAL A 78 -3.84 -14.45 -13.84
CA VAL A 78 -3.77 -14.45 -15.30
C VAL A 78 -2.69 -15.44 -15.72
N GLU A 79 -2.96 -16.21 -16.78
CA GLU A 79 -2.03 -17.25 -17.23
C GLU A 79 -0.67 -16.65 -17.61
N GLY A 80 0.37 -17.11 -16.88
CA GLY A 80 1.75 -16.72 -17.11
C GLY A 80 2.04 -15.25 -16.83
N ASP A 81 1.23 -14.62 -15.97
CA ASP A 81 1.40 -13.22 -15.56
C ASP A 81 1.67 -12.29 -16.76
N TYR A 82 0.77 -12.37 -17.74
CA TYR A 82 0.99 -11.80 -19.05
C TYR A 82 1.20 -10.27 -18.96
N PRO A 83 2.36 -9.71 -19.39
CA PRO A 83 2.70 -8.29 -19.17
C PRO A 83 1.80 -7.25 -19.86
N GLY A 84 0.83 -7.69 -20.68
CA GLY A 84 -0.19 -6.81 -21.25
C GLY A 84 -1.52 -6.82 -20.49
N PHE A 85 -1.62 -7.62 -19.44
CA PHE A 85 -2.67 -7.55 -18.43
C PHE A 85 -2.27 -6.46 -17.43
N VAL A 86 -3.19 -5.57 -17.12
CA VAL A 86 -2.91 -4.33 -16.35
C VAL A 86 -4.01 -4.04 -15.34
N VAL A 87 -4.85 -5.04 -15.03
CA VAL A 87 -6.01 -4.81 -14.15
C VAL A 87 -5.57 -4.82 -12.69
N ASP A 88 -4.65 -5.69 -12.36
CA ASP A 88 -3.86 -5.70 -11.14
C ASP A 88 -3.16 -4.35 -10.89
N GLU A 89 -2.48 -3.80 -11.89
CA GLU A 89 -1.86 -2.46 -11.85
C GLU A 89 -2.86 -1.33 -11.55
N LEU A 90 -4.02 -1.37 -12.21
CA LEU A 90 -5.10 -0.41 -11.98
C LEU A 90 -5.65 -0.51 -10.56
N LEU A 91 -5.78 -1.72 -10.03
CA LEU A 91 -6.30 -1.99 -8.69
C LEU A 91 -5.26 -1.67 -7.61
N GLY A 92 -3.98 -1.98 -7.84
CA GLY A 92 -2.86 -1.69 -6.96
C GLY A 92 -2.66 -0.19 -6.79
N ARG A 93 -2.61 0.55 -7.90
CA ARG A 93 -2.59 2.02 -7.89
C ARG A 93 -3.76 2.60 -7.09
N GLU A 94 -4.97 2.12 -7.37
CA GLU A 94 -6.19 2.59 -6.69
C GLU A 94 -6.17 2.27 -5.19
N LEU A 95 -5.68 1.09 -4.80
CA LEU A 95 -5.53 0.69 -3.40
C LEU A 95 -4.54 1.60 -2.66
N ALA A 96 -3.38 1.87 -3.25
CA ALA A 96 -2.38 2.74 -2.66
C ALA A 96 -2.93 4.16 -2.43
N GLY A 97 -3.58 4.74 -3.43
CA GLY A 97 -4.22 6.05 -3.30
C GLY A 97 -5.34 6.08 -2.25
N THR A 98 -6.17 5.03 -2.23
CA THR A 98 -7.27 4.87 -1.27
C THR A 98 -6.75 4.83 0.17
N ILE A 99 -5.70 4.05 0.44
CA ILE A 99 -5.08 3.97 1.77
C ILE A 99 -4.42 5.31 2.14
N ALA A 100 -3.65 5.90 1.24
CA ALA A 100 -2.93 7.15 1.48
C ALA A 100 -3.88 8.30 1.87
N GLY A 101 -5.08 8.34 1.28
CA GLY A 101 -6.18 9.23 1.65
C GLY A 101 -6.43 10.33 0.62
N ASN A 102 -7.04 11.44 1.06
CA ASN A 102 -7.37 12.54 0.15
C ASN A 102 -6.12 13.24 -0.41
N GLN A 103 -6.32 14.05 -1.45
CA GLN A 103 -5.24 14.87 -1.98
C GLN A 103 -4.66 15.82 -0.91
N PRO A 104 -3.32 15.99 -0.89
CA PRO A 104 -2.36 15.51 -1.89
C PRO A 104 -1.90 14.05 -1.73
N LEU A 105 -2.17 13.40 -0.58
CA LEU A 105 -1.61 12.08 -0.24
C LEU A 105 -2.07 10.97 -1.19
N GLY A 106 -3.33 10.95 -1.62
CA GLY A 106 -3.82 9.93 -2.55
C GLY A 106 -2.99 9.84 -3.82
N VAL A 107 -2.70 10.99 -4.46
CA VAL A 107 -1.89 11.05 -5.68
C VAL A 107 -0.44 10.63 -5.42
N LEU A 108 0.11 10.98 -4.25
CA LEU A 108 1.45 10.53 -3.85
C LEU A 108 1.48 9.01 -3.64
N GLY A 109 0.42 8.42 -3.08
CA GLY A 109 0.27 6.98 -2.91
C GLY A 109 0.22 6.25 -4.25
N GLU A 110 -0.58 6.75 -5.20
CA GLU A 110 -0.65 6.23 -6.56
C GLU A 110 0.70 6.30 -7.28
N ALA A 111 1.43 7.40 -7.14
CA ALA A 111 2.76 7.55 -7.75
C ALA A 111 3.81 6.63 -7.08
N THR A 112 3.74 6.51 -5.75
CA THR A 112 4.63 5.61 -4.98
C THR A 112 4.38 4.16 -5.33
N PHE A 113 3.14 3.77 -5.66
CA PHE A 113 2.82 2.40 -6.06
C PHE A 113 3.66 1.95 -7.26
N HIS A 114 3.69 2.72 -8.34
CA HIS A 114 4.50 2.38 -9.52
C HIS A 114 6.02 2.35 -9.23
N TYR A 115 6.45 3.08 -8.19
CA TYR A 115 7.83 2.98 -7.72
C TYR A 115 8.05 1.69 -6.93
N ALA A 116 7.17 1.36 -5.98
CA ALA A 116 7.28 0.15 -5.18
C ALA A 116 7.17 -1.12 -6.03
N ASP A 117 6.26 -1.13 -7.01
CA ASP A 117 5.95 -2.28 -7.86
C ASP A 117 7.17 -2.81 -8.62
N VAL A 118 7.99 -1.92 -9.21
CA VAL A 118 9.22 -2.33 -9.91
C VAL A 118 10.28 -2.96 -8.99
N HIS A 119 10.12 -2.89 -7.67
CA HIS A 119 11.01 -3.47 -6.67
C HIS A 119 10.42 -4.72 -6.00
N VAL A 120 9.12 -4.99 -6.16
CA VAL A 120 8.46 -6.18 -5.60
C VAL A 120 8.39 -7.27 -6.68
N HIS A 121 9.15 -8.35 -6.52
CA HIS A 121 9.06 -9.51 -7.41
C HIS A 121 8.93 -10.79 -6.59
N HIS A 122 7.76 -11.44 -6.64
CA HIS A 122 7.56 -12.73 -5.97
C HIS A 122 8.04 -13.94 -6.79
N ALA A 123 8.38 -13.76 -8.08
CA ALA A 123 8.67 -14.84 -9.02
C ALA A 123 9.95 -15.64 -8.71
N ASP A 124 10.95 -15.06 -8.02
CA ASP A 124 12.28 -15.69 -7.89
C ASP A 124 12.55 -16.42 -6.56
N ALA A 125 11.65 -16.33 -5.58
CA ALA A 125 12.07 -16.60 -4.20
C ALA A 125 12.09 -18.08 -3.79
N LEU A 126 11.13 -18.94 -4.14
CA LEU A 126 10.93 -20.17 -3.35
C LEU A 126 10.38 -21.43 -4.08
N GLY A 127 10.60 -21.64 -5.38
CA GLY A 127 10.34 -22.96 -6.02
C GLY A 127 8.97 -23.59 -5.76
N GLY A 128 7.98 -22.77 -5.41
CA GLY A 128 6.59 -23.13 -5.15
C GLY A 128 5.72 -22.80 -6.35
N PRO A 129 4.40 -22.98 -6.26
CA PRO A 129 3.50 -22.43 -7.26
C PRO A 129 3.71 -20.92 -7.37
N GLU A 130 3.71 -20.41 -8.61
CA GLU A 130 3.70 -18.97 -8.84
C GLU A 130 2.50 -18.35 -8.10
N PRO A 131 2.70 -17.23 -7.40
CA PRO A 131 1.60 -16.53 -6.76
C PRO A 131 0.62 -16.00 -7.81
N PRO A 132 -0.63 -15.67 -7.43
CA PRO A 132 -1.55 -14.97 -8.32
C PRO A 132 -0.93 -13.69 -8.86
N ALA A 133 -1.27 -13.33 -10.10
CA ALA A 133 -0.75 -12.13 -10.77
C ALA A 133 -0.92 -10.84 -9.94
N GLY A 134 -2.02 -10.68 -9.21
CA GLY A 134 -2.21 -9.47 -8.39
C GLY A 134 -1.48 -9.47 -7.03
N ALA A 135 -0.65 -10.46 -6.71
CA ALA A 135 -0.10 -10.65 -5.38
C ALA A 135 1.05 -9.68 -5.03
N ASP A 136 1.94 -9.41 -5.98
CA ASP A 136 3.03 -8.43 -5.84
C ASP A 136 2.47 -7.01 -5.90
N ASP A 137 1.57 -6.73 -6.84
CA ASP A 137 0.84 -5.45 -6.92
C ASP A 137 0.13 -5.11 -5.60
N LEU A 138 -0.43 -6.11 -4.92
CA LEU A 138 -1.02 -5.95 -3.60
C LEU A 138 0.00 -5.54 -2.55
N ASP A 139 1.15 -6.19 -2.51
CA ASP A 139 2.20 -5.88 -1.52
C ASP A 139 2.82 -4.51 -1.79
N ALA A 140 3.06 -4.18 -3.06
CA ALA A 140 3.48 -2.87 -3.52
C ALA A 140 2.47 -1.78 -3.14
N ALA A 141 1.17 -2.02 -3.35
CA ALA A 141 0.11 -1.07 -3.03
C ALA A 141 -0.05 -0.84 -1.52
N LEU A 142 0.05 -1.91 -0.71
CA LEU A 142 0.04 -1.79 0.74
C LEU A 142 1.25 -0.98 1.23
N ALA A 143 2.45 -1.27 0.71
CA ALA A 143 3.65 -0.51 1.06
C ALA A 143 3.53 0.96 0.67
N ALA A 144 3.14 1.25 -0.58
CA ALA A 144 3.00 2.61 -1.09
C ALA A 144 1.91 3.41 -0.36
N GLY A 145 0.75 2.81 -0.11
CA GLY A 145 -0.34 3.44 0.60
C GLY A 145 0.01 3.78 2.04
N PHE A 146 0.55 2.81 2.80
CA PHE A 146 0.88 3.02 4.20
C PHE A 146 2.12 3.91 4.39
N GLN A 147 3.16 3.81 3.56
CA GLN A 147 4.32 4.70 3.68
C GLN A 147 3.92 6.17 3.50
N THR A 148 3.02 6.42 2.55
CA THR A 148 2.51 7.76 2.23
C THR A 148 1.62 8.31 3.34
N ARG A 149 0.96 7.45 4.09
CA ARG A 149 0.06 7.81 5.20
C ARG A 149 0.78 7.99 6.52
N LEU A 150 1.72 7.11 6.85
CA LEU A 150 2.50 7.11 8.09
C LEU A 150 3.41 8.34 8.21
N PRO A 151 3.72 8.83 9.43
CA PRO A 151 4.65 9.94 9.65
C PRO A 151 6.09 9.58 9.26
N GLY A 152 7.02 10.55 9.31
CA GLY A 152 8.45 10.36 9.00
C GLY A 152 8.99 11.16 7.82
N TRP A 153 8.13 11.90 7.11
CA TRP A 153 8.56 12.88 6.10
C TRP A 153 8.50 14.28 6.70
N ASP A 154 9.63 14.99 6.77
CA ASP A 154 9.75 16.31 7.41
C ASP A 154 8.68 17.32 6.99
N TRP A 155 8.32 17.34 5.70
CA TRP A 155 7.33 18.27 5.16
C TRP A 155 5.91 18.03 5.70
N ARG A 156 5.64 16.84 6.26
CA ARG A 156 4.37 16.47 6.89
C ARG A 156 4.33 16.74 8.38
N GLU A 157 5.47 17.05 9.00
CA GLU A 157 5.59 17.24 10.45
C GLU A 157 5.48 18.70 10.86
N THR A 158 5.53 19.62 9.90
CA THR A 158 5.47 21.06 10.12
C THR A 158 4.30 21.68 9.37
N GLU A 159 3.90 22.90 9.79
CA GLU A 159 2.90 23.66 9.06
C GLU A 159 3.40 23.98 7.64
N SER A 160 2.52 23.89 6.65
CA SER A 160 2.89 24.14 5.27
C SER A 160 3.36 25.58 5.08
N PRO A 161 4.57 25.83 4.52
CA PRO A 161 5.06 27.18 4.25
C PRO A 161 4.28 27.88 3.13
N PHE A 162 3.37 27.16 2.46
CA PHE A 162 2.48 27.70 1.44
C PHE A 162 1.13 28.16 2.01
N ALA A 163 0.91 28.04 3.32
CA ALA A 163 -0.27 28.59 3.97
C ALA A 163 -0.28 30.13 3.84
N VAL A 164 -1.38 30.69 3.34
CA VAL A 164 -1.57 32.13 3.28
C VAL A 164 -2.27 32.57 4.56
N GLU A 165 -1.60 33.39 5.38
CA GLU A 165 -2.20 34.03 6.55
C GLU A 165 -3.43 34.84 6.12
N ARG A 166 -4.53 34.68 6.86
CA ARG A 166 -5.79 35.41 6.63
C ARG A 166 -6.02 36.47 7.69
#